data_AF-A0AAI9C5V7-F1
#
_entry.id   AF-A0AAI9C5V7-F1
#
_cell.length_a   1.000
_cell.length_b   1.000
_cell.length_c   1.000
_cell.angle_alpha   90.00
_cell.angle_beta   90.00
_cell.angle_gamma   90.00
#
_symmetry.space_group_name_H-M   'P 1'
#
loop_
_entity.id
_entity.type
_entity.pdbx_description
1 polymer ?
#
loop_
_entity_poly.entity_id
_entity_poly.type
_entity_poly.pdbx_seq_one_letter_code
_entity_poly.pdbx_strand_id
1 'polypeptide(L)'
;MTRFVPALPPLLRRAALLLALAVASVPALAAPPTDGDINRLLSASRAQSMIDTMLPQIEAMQQQQFQQVAAQRQLNAQQQEQLKRIQARTSQTLRQALSWQQLRPMYVDLYKKTFSKEDVLAMAEFYESAAGQSLLDKTPALMQNVMVAIQARMQPLFADLQKDLEAIVNEPEKK
;
A
#
# COMPACT_ATOMS: atom_id res chain seq x y z
N MET A 1 39.34 47.68 48.29
CA MET A 1 38.97 46.27 48.63
C MET A 1 38.72 45.51 47.34
N THR A 2 39.76 44.90 46.76
CA THR A 2 39.70 44.11 45.53
C THR A 2 39.50 42.64 45.87
N ARG A 3 38.34 42.06 45.51
CA ARG A 3 38.06 40.62 45.72
C ARG A 3 38.69 39.82 44.57
N PHE A 4 39.58 38.89 44.95
CA PHE A 4 40.13 37.84 44.10
C PHE A 4 39.00 36.94 43.58
N VAL A 5 38.88 36.81 42.26
CA VAL A 5 38.09 35.75 41.63
C VAL A 5 39.03 34.57 41.38
N PRO A 6 38.87 33.41 42.04
CA PRO A 6 39.74 32.27 41.78
C PRO A 6 39.48 31.74 40.36
N ALA A 7 40.54 31.67 39.55
CA ALA A 7 40.49 31.03 38.25
C ALA A 7 40.36 29.50 38.43
N LEU A 8 39.25 28.92 37.96
CA LEU A 8 39.03 27.47 37.97
C LEU A 8 40.14 26.74 37.19
N PRO A 9 40.69 25.63 37.71
CA PRO A 9 41.76 24.88 37.04
C PRO A 9 41.30 24.33 35.69
N PRO A 10 42.22 24.25 34.70
CA PRO A 10 41.90 23.87 33.32
C PRO A 10 41.29 22.46 33.19
N LEU A 11 41.58 21.57 34.14
CA LEU A 11 41.00 20.24 34.23
C LEU A 11 39.51 20.26 34.60
N LEU A 12 39.07 21.16 35.50
CA LEU A 12 37.65 21.32 35.84
C LEU A 12 36.85 21.94 34.68
N ARG A 13 37.47 22.84 33.90
CA ARG A 13 36.87 23.36 32.67
C ARG A 13 36.70 22.29 31.59
N ARG A 14 37.71 21.43 31.41
CA ARG A 14 37.66 20.30 30.46
C ARG A 14 36.64 19.25 30.88
N ALA A 15 36.56 18.93 32.17
CA ALA A 15 35.55 18.02 32.73
C ALA A 15 34.13 18.58 32.54
N ALA A 16 33.92 19.89 32.77
CA ALA A 16 32.63 20.53 32.54
C ALA A 16 32.23 20.55 31.05
N LEU A 17 33.18 20.73 30.13
CA LEU A 17 32.95 20.66 28.68
C LEU A 17 32.60 19.25 28.20
N LEU A 18 33.26 18.22 28.73
CA LEU A 18 32.95 16.81 28.42
C LEU A 18 31.57 16.40 28.99
N LEU A 19 31.23 16.89 30.18
CA LEU A 19 29.91 16.66 30.77
C LEU A 19 28.80 17.37 29.98
N ALA A 20 29.05 18.58 29.47
CA ALA A 20 28.10 19.31 28.62
C ALA A 20 27.89 18.64 27.25
N LEU A 21 28.92 18.00 26.69
CA LEU A 21 28.80 17.26 25.43
C LEU A 21 28.04 15.93 25.61
N ALA A 22 28.09 15.31 26.79
CA ALA A 22 27.37 14.08 27.08
C ALA A 22 25.85 14.29 27.22
N VAL A 23 25.39 15.45 27.70
CA VAL A 23 23.95 15.76 27.87
C VAL A 23 23.24 16.06 26.54
N ALA A 24 23.98 16.35 25.46
CA ALA A 24 23.40 16.54 24.13
C ALA A 24 22.99 15.21 23.44
N SER A 25 23.31 14.07 24.04
CA SER A 25 23.02 12.72 23.51
C SER A 25 21.68 12.19 24.02
N VAL A 26 20.64 13.02 24.11
CA VAL A 26 19.29 12.49 24.27
C VAL A 26 18.97 11.70 23.01
N PRO A 27 18.59 10.42 23.09
CA PRO A 27 18.05 9.74 21.92
C PRO A 27 16.84 10.57 21.53
N ALA A 28 16.86 11.16 20.34
CA ALA A 28 15.67 11.72 19.75
C ALA A 28 14.71 10.54 19.59
N LEU A 29 13.81 10.37 20.57
CA LEU A 29 12.65 9.51 20.41
C LEU A 29 11.94 10.09 19.20
N ALA A 30 12.01 9.37 18.08
CA ALA A 30 11.45 9.82 16.82
C ALA A 30 9.99 10.19 17.08
N ALA A 31 9.68 11.48 16.95
CA ALA A 31 8.38 11.99 17.37
C ALA A 31 7.31 11.31 16.51
N PRO A 32 6.12 11.00 17.06
CA PRO A 32 5.04 10.52 16.22
C PRO A 32 4.66 11.61 15.19
N PRO A 33 4.35 11.23 13.95
CA PRO A 33 3.87 12.17 12.94
C PRO A 33 2.54 12.80 13.38
N THR A 34 2.30 14.03 12.95
CA THR A 34 0.99 14.68 13.14
C THR A 34 -0.01 14.21 12.09
N ASP A 35 -1.30 14.44 12.32
CA ASP A 35 -2.35 14.21 11.32
C ASP A 35 -2.07 14.99 10.03
N GLY A 36 -1.51 16.20 10.15
CA GLY A 36 -1.13 17.02 8.99
C GLY A 36 -0.05 16.36 8.15
N ASP A 37 1.01 15.85 8.79
CA ASP A 37 2.11 15.16 8.11
C ASP A 37 1.61 13.93 7.34
N ILE A 38 0.73 13.14 7.96
CA ILE A 38 0.17 11.94 7.32
C ILE A 38 -0.83 12.30 6.22
N ASN A 39 -1.69 13.28 6.43
CA ASN A 39 -2.63 13.71 5.38
C ASN A 39 -1.89 14.22 4.15
N ARG A 40 -0.74 14.90 4.34
CA ARG A 40 0.15 15.29 3.23
C ARG A 40 0.67 14.07 2.48
N LEU A 41 1.23 13.08 3.19
CA LEU A 41 1.67 11.81 2.61
C LEU A 41 0.55 11.11 1.82
N LEU A 42 -0.61 10.90 2.44
CA LEU A 42 -1.74 10.20 1.84
C LEU A 42 -2.27 10.89 0.57
N SER A 43 -2.25 12.24 0.56
CA SER A 43 -2.59 13.02 -0.62
C SER A 43 -1.54 12.86 -1.72
N ALA A 44 -0.25 13.01 -1.38
CA ALA A 44 0.84 12.90 -2.33
C ALA A 44 0.92 11.51 -2.98
N SER A 45 0.68 10.45 -2.18
CA SER A 45 0.65 9.07 -2.64
C SER A 45 -0.63 8.68 -3.38
N ARG A 46 -1.59 9.59 -3.52
CA ARG A 46 -2.91 9.36 -4.16
C ARG A 46 -3.69 8.18 -3.53
N ALA A 47 -3.59 8.03 -2.20
CA ALA A 47 -4.20 6.90 -1.48
C ALA A 47 -5.72 6.80 -1.68
N GLN A 48 -6.41 7.95 -1.73
CA GLN A 48 -7.84 8.00 -2.02
C GLN A 48 -8.16 7.40 -3.41
N SER A 49 -7.43 7.80 -4.45
CA SER A 49 -7.64 7.30 -5.82
C SER A 49 -7.42 5.79 -5.91
N MET A 50 -6.47 5.24 -5.15
CA MET A 50 -6.26 3.80 -5.06
C MET A 50 -7.50 3.10 -4.49
N ILE A 51 -8.07 3.60 -3.39
CA ILE A 51 -9.30 3.05 -2.79
C ILE A 51 -10.48 3.16 -3.76
N ASP A 52 -10.65 4.32 -4.38
CA ASP A 52 -11.72 4.58 -5.34
C ASP A 52 -11.61 3.65 -6.57
N THR A 53 -10.40 3.25 -6.96
CA THR A 53 -10.17 2.31 -8.08
C THR A 53 -10.42 0.85 -7.69
N MET A 54 -10.14 0.46 -6.43
CA MET A 54 -10.35 -0.90 -5.95
C MET A 54 -11.82 -1.22 -5.69
N LEU A 55 -12.60 -0.24 -5.23
CA LEU A 55 -13.98 -0.45 -4.80
C LEU A 55 -14.89 -1.06 -5.88
N PRO A 56 -14.88 -0.59 -7.15
CA PRO A 56 -15.68 -1.22 -8.21
C PRO A 56 -15.31 -2.69 -8.46
N GLN A 57 -14.05 -3.08 -8.29
CA GLN A 57 -13.61 -4.46 -8.47
C GLN A 57 -14.18 -5.37 -7.36
N ILE A 58 -14.18 -4.88 -6.12
CA ILE A 58 -14.78 -5.57 -4.98
C ILE A 58 -16.30 -5.71 -5.18
N GLU A 59 -16.96 -4.65 -5.64
CA GLU A 59 -18.39 -4.70 -5.98
C GLU A 59 -18.67 -5.73 -7.08
N ALA A 60 -17.90 -5.72 -8.17
CA ALA A 60 -18.07 -6.66 -9.27
C ALA A 60 -17.89 -8.12 -8.81
N MET A 61 -16.87 -8.39 -7.97
CA MET A 61 -16.64 -9.71 -7.40
C MET A 61 -17.83 -10.17 -6.53
N GLN A 62 -18.38 -9.27 -5.70
CA GLN A 62 -19.58 -9.57 -4.93
C GLN A 62 -20.77 -9.86 -5.86
N GLN A 63 -21.01 -9.02 -6.87
CA GLN A 63 -22.12 -9.21 -7.81
C GLN A 63 -22.04 -10.56 -8.52
N GLN A 64 -20.84 -10.96 -8.93
CA GLN A 64 -20.61 -12.27 -9.53
C GLN A 64 -20.96 -13.42 -8.56
N GLN A 65 -20.61 -13.30 -7.27
CA GLN A 65 -21.00 -14.29 -6.26
C GLN A 65 -22.53 -14.40 -6.11
N PHE A 66 -23.24 -13.26 -6.08
CA PHE A 66 -24.70 -13.26 -6.05
C PHE A 66 -25.32 -13.94 -7.28
N GLN A 67 -24.78 -13.66 -8.47
CA GLN A 67 -25.24 -14.28 -9.71
C GLN A 67 -25.02 -15.79 -9.71
N GLN A 68 -23.88 -16.27 -9.21
CA GLN A 68 -23.59 -17.71 -9.10
C GLN A 68 -24.58 -18.41 -8.15
N VAL A 69 -24.85 -17.82 -6.99
CA VAL A 69 -25.84 -18.36 -6.04
C VAL A 69 -27.24 -18.38 -6.66
N ALA A 70 -27.62 -17.32 -7.37
CA ALA A 70 -28.89 -17.24 -8.06
C ALA A 70 -29.02 -18.33 -9.15
N ALA A 71 -27.97 -18.54 -9.94
CA ALA A 71 -27.96 -19.51 -11.04
C ALA A 71 -28.10 -20.96 -10.55
N GLN A 72 -27.64 -21.27 -9.33
CA GLN A 72 -27.77 -22.59 -8.72
C GLN A 72 -29.16 -22.87 -8.12
N ARG A 73 -30.08 -21.90 -8.15
CA ARG A 73 -31.40 -22.00 -7.53
C ARG A 73 -32.50 -21.65 -8.55
N GLN A 74 -33.59 -22.41 -8.54
CA GLN A 74 -34.80 -22.00 -9.26
C GLN A 74 -35.55 -20.96 -8.44
N LEU A 75 -35.26 -19.68 -8.68
CA LEU A 75 -35.88 -18.56 -7.99
C LEU A 75 -37.14 -18.08 -8.72
N ASN A 76 -38.24 -17.91 -8.00
CA ASN A 76 -39.43 -17.23 -8.51
C ASN A 76 -39.24 -15.70 -8.58
N ALA A 77 -40.17 -14.99 -9.22
CA ALA A 77 -40.07 -13.53 -9.40
C ALA A 77 -39.92 -12.75 -8.08
N GLN A 78 -40.64 -13.15 -7.03
CA GLN A 78 -40.55 -12.49 -5.72
C GLN A 78 -39.16 -12.69 -5.09
N GLN A 79 -38.60 -13.90 -5.19
CA GLN A 79 -37.28 -14.22 -4.68
C GLN A 79 -36.17 -13.49 -5.45
N GLN A 80 -36.29 -13.38 -6.78
CA GLN A 80 -35.36 -12.60 -7.59
C GLN A 80 -35.36 -11.12 -7.19
N GLU A 81 -36.53 -10.54 -6.93
CA GLU A 81 -36.64 -9.14 -6.49
C GLU A 81 -36.09 -8.93 -5.06
N GLN A 82 -36.29 -9.89 -4.16
CA GLN A 82 -35.64 -9.87 -2.85
C GLN A 82 -34.11 -9.93 -2.99
N LEU A 83 -33.59 -10.78 -3.88
CA LEU A 83 -32.16 -10.92 -4.11
C LEU A 83 -31.54 -9.62 -4.64
N LYS A 84 -32.17 -8.98 -5.64
CA LYS A 84 -31.74 -7.68 -6.17
C LYS A 84 -31.68 -6.60 -5.09
N ARG A 85 -32.69 -6.53 -4.22
CA ARG A 85 -32.72 -5.58 -3.09
C ARG A 85 -31.59 -5.83 -2.09
N ILE A 86 -31.30 -7.08 -1.77
CA ILE A 86 -30.18 -7.45 -0.90
C ILE A 86 -28.85 -7.04 -1.57
N GLN A 87 -28.65 -7.40 -2.83
CA GLN A 87 -27.45 -7.05 -3.59
C GLN A 87 -27.21 -5.52 -3.60
N ALA A 88 -28.23 -4.73 -3.89
CA ALA A 88 -28.15 -3.26 -3.90
C ALA A 88 -27.81 -2.70 -2.51
N ARG A 89 -28.47 -3.21 -1.45
CA ARG A 89 -28.16 -2.84 -0.07
C ARG A 89 -26.71 -3.17 0.28
N THR A 90 -26.25 -4.37 -0.01
CA THR A 90 -24.89 -4.80 0.32
C THR A 90 -23.85 -3.98 -0.45
N SER A 91 -24.09 -3.67 -1.72
CA SER A 91 -23.21 -2.77 -2.49
C SER A 91 -23.14 -1.39 -1.85
N GLN A 92 -24.28 -0.81 -1.45
CA GLN A 92 -24.30 0.49 -0.76
C GLN A 92 -23.55 0.45 0.57
N THR A 93 -23.74 -0.60 1.37
CA THR A 93 -23.02 -0.80 2.64
C THR A 93 -21.51 -0.88 2.41
N LEU A 94 -21.06 -1.62 1.39
CA LEU A 94 -19.64 -1.68 1.03
C LEU A 94 -19.08 -0.31 0.65
N ARG A 95 -19.76 0.44 -0.22
CA ARG A 95 -19.32 1.79 -0.60
C ARG A 95 -19.17 2.71 0.60
N GLN A 96 -20.11 2.66 1.53
CA GLN A 96 -20.05 3.49 2.73
C GLN A 96 -18.88 3.06 3.62
N ALA A 97 -18.78 1.78 3.95
CA ALA A 97 -17.77 1.24 4.87
C ALA A 97 -16.34 1.40 4.34
N LEU A 98 -16.16 1.29 3.03
CA LEU A 98 -14.86 1.41 2.36
C LEU A 98 -14.60 2.79 1.76
N SER A 99 -15.49 3.77 2.01
CA SER A 99 -15.27 5.13 1.54
C SER A 99 -14.03 5.74 2.18
N TRP A 100 -13.35 6.61 1.44
CA TRP A 100 -12.20 7.36 1.97
C TRP A 100 -12.52 8.10 3.27
N GLN A 101 -13.72 8.65 3.39
CA GLN A 101 -14.16 9.35 4.60
C GLN A 101 -14.14 8.44 5.84
N GLN A 102 -14.51 7.16 5.70
CA GLN A 102 -14.52 6.18 6.80
C GLN A 102 -13.12 5.58 7.04
N LEU A 103 -12.35 5.34 5.99
CA LEU A 103 -11.05 4.68 6.11
C LEU A 103 -9.92 5.63 6.52
N ARG A 104 -9.96 6.90 6.10
CA ARG A 104 -8.86 7.85 6.34
C ARG A 104 -8.45 7.95 7.82
N PRO A 105 -9.36 8.07 8.81
CA PRO A 105 -8.96 8.13 10.22
C PRO A 105 -8.18 6.89 10.68
N MET A 106 -8.61 5.70 10.24
CA MET A 106 -7.89 4.45 10.51
C MET A 106 -6.50 4.46 9.90
N TYR A 107 -6.34 4.90 8.64
CA TYR A 107 -5.02 5.04 8.02
C TYR A 107 -4.13 5.99 8.82
N VAL A 108 -4.64 7.17 9.19
CA VAL A 108 -3.88 8.14 10.00
C VAL A 108 -3.40 7.52 11.30
N ASP A 109 -4.27 6.84 12.04
CA ASP A 109 -3.90 6.20 13.30
C ASP A 109 -2.87 5.08 13.12
N LEU A 110 -2.96 4.31 12.03
CA LEU A 110 -1.97 3.27 11.73
C LEU A 110 -0.60 3.88 11.40
N TYR A 111 -0.55 4.94 10.57
CA TYR A 111 0.70 5.63 10.27
C TYR A 111 1.37 6.20 11.53
N LYS A 112 0.59 6.81 12.44
CA LYS A 112 1.11 7.31 13.74
C LYS A 112 1.75 6.23 14.60
N LYS A 113 1.22 5.00 14.53
CA LYS A 113 1.70 3.87 15.33
C LYS A 113 2.89 3.16 14.70
N THR A 114 3.05 3.25 13.39
CA THR A 114 4.03 2.46 12.63
C THR A 114 5.27 3.27 12.23
N PHE A 115 5.11 4.54 11.90
CA PHE A 115 6.19 5.36 11.34
C PHE A 115 6.56 6.52 12.24
N SER A 116 7.82 6.93 12.17
CA SER A 116 8.25 8.20 12.76
C SER A 116 7.76 9.39 11.93
N LYS A 117 7.81 10.58 12.53
CA LYS A 117 7.57 11.83 11.81
C LYS A 117 8.54 12.00 10.65
N GLU A 118 9.81 11.69 10.87
CA GLU A 118 10.87 11.81 9.88
C GLU A 118 10.60 10.92 8.66
N ASP A 119 10.17 9.66 8.89
CA ASP A 119 9.80 8.74 7.82
C ASP A 119 8.63 9.27 6.99
N VAL A 120 7.55 9.70 7.65
CA VAL A 120 6.34 10.21 6.97
C VAL A 120 6.65 11.44 6.13
N LEU A 121 7.47 12.35 6.65
CA LEU A 121 7.88 13.55 5.93
C LEU A 121 8.74 13.21 4.70
N ALA A 122 9.71 12.31 4.84
CA ALA A 122 10.56 11.88 3.73
C ALA A 122 9.73 11.16 2.64
N MET A 123 8.78 10.30 3.04
CA MET A 123 7.86 9.66 2.12
C MET A 123 6.97 10.69 1.39
N ALA A 124 6.44 11.67 2.11
CA ALA A 124 5.63 12.73 1.51
C ALA A 124 6.43 13.54 0.48
N GLU A 125 7.64 13.96 0.84
CA GLU A 125 8.54 14.69 -0.06
C GLU A 125 8.87 13.88 -1.33
N PHE A 126 9.16 12.59 -1.17
CA PHE A 126 9.40 11.71 -2.32
C PHE A 126 8.17 11.65 -3.23
N TYR A 127 6.99 11.38 -2.68
CA TYR A 127 5.78 11.27 -3.50
C TYR A 127 5.39 12.61 -4.14
N GLU A 128 5.68 13.76 -3.52
CA GLU A 128 5.46 15.09 -4.12
C GLU A 128 6.46 15.41 -5.23
N SER A 129 7.63 14.77 -5.26
CA SER A 129 8.63 14.98 -6.31
C SER A 129 8.15 14.51 -7.68
N ALA A 130 8.74 15.07 -8.74
CA ALA A 130 8.48 14.63 -10.13
C ALA A 130 8.80 13.14 -10.34
N ALA A 131 9.81 12.61 -9.65
CA ALA A 131 10.16 11.20 -9.70
C ALA A 131 9.10 10.33 -9.01
N GLY A 132 8.62 10.73 -7.83
CA GLY A 132 7.56 10.03 -7.11
C GLY A 132 6.23 10.01 -7.86
N GLN A 133 5.80 11.15 -8.42
CA GLN A 133 4.61 11.19 -9.28
C GLN A 133 4.80 10.35 -10.55
N SER A 134 5.96 10.41 -11.21
CA SER A 134 6.24 9.56 -12.37
C SER A 134 6.24 8.07 -12.02
N LEU A 135 6.64 7.69 -10.81
CA LEU A 135 6.56 6.30 -10.34
C LEU A 135 5.09 5.87 -10.25
N LEU A 136 4.23 6.67 -9.63
CA LEU A 136 2.79 6.39 -9.51
C LEU A 136 2.13 6.25 -10.89
N ASP A 137 2.48 7.11 -11.84
CA ASP A 137 1.89 7.11 -13.18
C ASP A 137 2.37 5.93 -14.04
N LYS A 138 3.65 5.55 -13.94
CA LYS A 138 4.27 4.55 -14.83
C LYS A 138 4.24 3.12 -14.29
N THR A 139 4.07 2.93 -12.98
CA THR A 139 4.07 1.58 -12.38
C THR A 139 2.98 0.68 -12.96
N PRO A 140 1.72 1.12 -13.16
CA PRO A 140 0.70 0.26 -13.78
C PRO A 140 1.08 -0.21 -15.19
N ALA A 141 1.59 0.70 -16.03
CA ALA A 141 2.05 0.37 -17.37
C ALA A 141 3.27 -0.57 -17.35
N LEU A 142 4.20 -0.36 -16.42
CA LEU A 142 5.34 -1.26 -16.23
C LEU A 142 4.87 -2.68 -15.88
N MET A 143 3.94 -2.83 -14.93
CA MET A 143 3.39 -4.14 -14.56
C MET A 143 2.68 -4.82 -15.74
N GLN A 144 1.91 -4.06 -16.53
CA GLN A 144 1.28 -4.57 -17.74
C GLN A 144 2.32 -5.07 -18.75
N ASN A 145 3.40 -4.32 -18.97
CA ASN A 145 4.47 -4.70 -19.88
C ASN A 145 5.24 -5.93 -19.40
N VAL A 146 5.44 -6.07 -18.08
CA VAL A 146 6.05 -7.28 -17.48
C VAL A 146 5.20 -8.52 -17.80
N MET A 147 3.87 -8.43 -17.65
CA MET A 147 2.98 -9.56 -17.98
C MET A 147 3.06 -9.96 -19.45
N VAL A 148 3.10 -8.98 -20.37
CA VAL A 148 3.26 -9.25 -21.81
C VAL A 148 4.61 -9.91 -22.11
N ALA A 149 5.68 -9.42 -21.48
CA ALA A 149 7.03 -9.98 -21.65
C ALA A 149 7.11 -11.43 -21.15
N ILE A 150 6.48 -11.74 -20.01
CA ILE A 150 6.38 -13.11 -19.48
C ILE A 150 5.61 -14.00 -20.47
N GLN A 151 4.47 -13.55 -20.99
CA GLN A 151 3.69 -14.33 -21.97
C GLN A 151 4.52 -14.64 -23.23
N ALA A 152 5.21 -13.64 -23.79
CA ALA A 152 6.08 -13.83 -24.95
C ALA A 152 7.23 -14.82 -24.66
N ARG A 153 7.78 -14.79 -23.44
CA ARG A 153 8.84 -15.72 -23.01
C ARG A 153 8.32 -17.16 -22.85
N MET A 154 7.06 -17.33 -22.44
CA MET A 154 6.45 -18.64 -22.22
C MET A 154 5.97 -19.33 -23.52
N GLN A 155 5.60 -18.56 -24.54
CA GLN A 155 5.12 -19.10 -25.83
C GLN A 155 6.01 -20.20 -26.44
N PRO A 156 7.33 -20.04 -26.60
CA PRO A 156 8.17 -21.10 -27.18
C PRO A 156 8.21 -22.36 -26.31
N LEU A 157 8.17 -22.23 -24.98
CA LEU A 157 8.15 -23.38 -24.06
C LEU A 157 6.87 -24.21 -24.23
N PHE A 158 5.73 -23.54 -24.47
CA PHE A 158 4.48 -24.24 -24.76
C PHE A 158 4.51 -24.93 -26.13
N ALA A 159 5.13 -24.32 -27.14
CA ALA A 159 5.29 -24.93 -28.46
C ALA A 159 6.19 -26.17 -28.41
N ASP A 160 7.30 -26.11 -27.67
CA ASP A 160 8.20 -27.25 -27.46
C ASP A 160 7.48 -28.39 -26.73
N LEU A 161 6.72 -28.07 -25.67
CA LEU A 161 5.90 -29.07 -24.97
C LEU A 161 4.85 -29.71 -25.89
N GLN A 162 4.18 -28.92 -26.73
CA GLN A 162 3.22 -29.46 -27.71
C GLN A 162 3.90 -30.43 -28.68
N LYS A 163 5.10 -30.06 -29.17
CA LYS A 163 5.89 -30.91 -30.06
C LYS A 163 6.31 -32.22 -29.40
N ASP A 164 6.73 -32.18 -28.13
CA ASP A 164 7.09 -33.37 -27.37
C ASP A 164 5.87 -34.30 -27.16
N LEU A 165 4.71 -33.73 -26.85
CA LEU A 165 3.46 -34.48 -26.71
C LEU A 165 3.02 -35.12 -28.05
N GLU A 166 3.12 -34.39 -29.16
CA GLU A 166 2.86 -34.91 -30.50
C GLU A 166 3.80 -36.05 -30.87
N ALA A 167 5.08 -35.98 -30.48
CA ALA A 167 6.05 -37.04 -30.72
C ALA A 167 5.69 -38.33 -29.99
N ILE A 168 5.21 -38.24 -28.73
CA ILE A 168 4.77 -39.39 -27.95
C ILE A 168 3.52 -40.03 -28.56
N VAL A 169 2.54 -39.22 -28.97
CA VAL A 169 1.27 -39.73 -29.55
C VAL A 169 1.50 -40.41 -30.91
N ASN A 170 2.48 -39.93 -31.68
CA ASN A 170 2.79 -40.45 -33.01
C ASN A 170 3.88 -41.53 -33.00
N GLU A 171 4.37 -41.96 -31.83
CA GLU A 171 5.37 -43.02 -31.74
C GLU A 171 4.72 -44.37 -32.09
N PRO A 172 5.15 -45.07 -33.17
CA PRO A 172 4.54 -46.33 -33.56
C PRO A 172 4.83 -47.40 -32.49
N GLU A 173 3.81 -48.20 -32.14
CA GLU A 173 3.97 -49.30 -31.18
C GLU A 173 5.14 -50.21 -31.62
N LYS A 174 6.15 -50.34 -30.75
CA LYS A 174 7.23 -51.30 -30.94
C LYS A 174 6.63 -52.71 -30.88
N LYS A 175 6.53 -53.35 -32.06
CA LYS A 175 6.27 -54.78 -32.22
C LYS A 175 7.38 -55.63 -31.60
#